data_AF-A0A2V5M1D4-F1
#
_entry.id   AF-A0A2V5M1D4-F1
#
_cell.length_a   1.000
_cell.length_b   1.000
_cell.length_c   1.000
_cell.angle_alpha   90.00
_cell.angle_beta   90.00
_cell.angle_gamma   90.00
#
_symmetry.space_group_name_H-M   'P 1'
#
loop_
_entity.id
_entity.type
_entity.pdbx_description
1 polymer ?
#
loop_
_entity_poly.entity_id
_entity_poly.type
_entity_poly.pdbx_seq_one_letter_code
_entity_poly.pdbx_strand_id
1 'polypeptide(L)'
;MFNFEKLDVWQKAIDFADLIYTDTRIFPTEERFGLTTQLRRAAVSISSNIAEGSSRSSKVDFARFIEIAGGSVFEVVSECFVARRQNFLSDDNFRKIYSAAEEESRMLSGLRRSLLAAK
;
A
#
# COMPACT_ATOMS: atom_id res chain seq x y z
N MET A 1 -15.08 -14.34 10.97
CA MET A 1 -14.02 -13.76 11.84
C MET A 1 -13.20 -12.73 11.06
N PHE A 2 -12.65 -13.06 9.89
CA PHE A 2 -11.86 -12.14 9.06
C PHE A 2 -12.68 -11.54 7.92
N ASN A 3 -13.57 -10.58 8.23
CA ASN A 3 -14.45 -10.00 7.21
C ASN A 3 -13.75 -9.03 6.25
N PHE A 4 -12.55 -8.52 6.61
CA PHE A 4 -11.78 -7.63 5.76
C PHE A 4 -11.37 -8.26 4.42
N GLU A 5 -11.28 -9.60 4.37
CA GLU A 5 -10.92 -10.33 3.14
C GLU A 5 -11.91 -10.09 2.00
N LYS A 6 -13.13 -9.64 2.33
CA LYS A 6 -14.18 -9.28 1.36
C LYS A 6 -14.09 -7.84 0.87
N LEU A 7 -13.21 -7.02 1.43
CA LEU A 7 -13.04 -5.64 0.99
C LEU A 7 -12.18 -5.62 -0.27
N ASP A 8 -12.73 -5.13 -1.38
CA ASP A 8 -11.98 -5.01 -2.64
C ASP A 8 -10.69 -4.19 -2.47
N VAL A 9 -10.73 -3.14 -1.63
CA VAL A 9 -9.54 -2.33 -1.31
C VAL A 9 -8.45 -3.14 -0.60
N TRP A 10 -8.84 -4.11 0.25
CA TRP A 10 -7.85 -4.97 0.90
C TRP A 10 -7.23 -5.96 -0.11
N GLN A 11 -8.04 -6.54 -0.99
CA GLN A 11 -7.56 -7.45 -2.03
C GLN A 11 -6.58 -6.74 -2.96
N LYS A 12 -6.91 -5.51 -3.38
CA LYS A 12 -6.02 -4.65 -4.17
C LYS A 12 -4.73 -4.29 -3.44
N ALA A 13 -4.79 -4.03 -2.13
CA ALA A 13 -3.59 -3.83 -1.33
C ALA A 13 -2.67 -5.07 -1.28
N ILE A 14 -3.24 -6.29 -1.28
CA ILE A 14 -2.47 -7.54 -1.35
C ILE A 14 -1.81 -7.69 -2.73
N ASP A 15 -2.57 -7.48 -3.81
CA ASP A 15 -2.04 -7.51 -5.18
C ASP A 15 -0.92 -6.47 -5.35
N PHE A 16 -1.10 -5.28 -4.77
CA PHE A 16 -0.11 -4.22 -4.80
C PHE A 16 1.17 -4.60 -4.03
N ALA A 17 1.03 -5.23 -2.87
CA ALA A 17 2.18 -5.76 -2.15
C ALA A 17 2.92 -6.84 -2.97
N ASP A 18 2.21 -7.76 -3.61
CA ASP A 18 2.84 -8.79 -4.46
C ASP A 18 3.58 -8.19 -5.67
N LEU A 19 3.01 -7.15 -6.29
CA LEU A 19 3.67 -6.38 -7.34
C LEU A 19 5.00 -5.79 -6.86
N ILE A 20 5.01 -5.14 -5.69
CA ILE A 20 6.23 -4.58 -5.09
C ILE A 20 7.24 -5.69 -4.79
N TYR A 21 6.80 -6.83 -4.26
CA TYR A 21 7.69 -7.96 -4.03
C TYR A 21 8.32 -8.47 -5.32
N THR A 22 7.52 -8.60 -6.39
CA THR A 22 7.97 -9.05 -7.71
C THR A 22 9.02 -8.11 -8.29
N ASP A 23 8.76 -6.80 -8.33
CA ASP A 23 9.68 -5.83 -8.92
C ASP A 23 10.95 -5.62 -8.10
N THR A 24 10.87 -5.75 -6.77
CA THR A 24 12.05 -5.62 -5.90
C THR A 24 12.92 -6.89 -5.84
N ARG A 25 12.52 -8.01 -6.45
CA ARG A 25 13.36 -9.24 -6.50
C ARG A 25 14.64 -9.05 -7.32
N ILE A 26 14.61 -8.15 -8.30
CA ILE A 26 15.73 -7.88 -9.20
C ILE A 26 16.63 -6.73 -8.71
N PHE A 27 16.30 -6.10 -7.58
CA PHE A 27 17.12 -5.03 -7.01
C PHE A 27 18.49 -5.57 -6.56
N PRO A 28 19.53 -4.72 -6.51
CA PRO A 28 20.85 -5.14 -6.05
C PRO A 28 20.83 -5.73 -4.64
N THR A 29 21.67 -6.73 -4.39
CA THR A 29 21.69 -7.47 -3.12
C THR A 29 22.06 -6.62 -1.91
N GLU A 30 22.86 -5.59 -2.10
CA GLU A 30 23.25 -4.58 -1.12
C GLU A 30 22.06 -3.74 -0.63
N GLU A 31 21.02 -3.58 -1.46
CA GLU A 31 19.79 -2.87 -1.12
C GLU A 31 18.76 -3.76 -0.41
N ARG A 32 19.09 -5.04 -0.17
CA ARG A 32 18.18 -5.99 0.49
C ARG A 32 17.66 -5.45 1.82
N PHE A 33 18.56 -4.91 2.65
CA PHE A 33 18.21 -4.32 3.96
C PHE A 33 17.97 -2.80 3.88
N GLY A 34 18.22 -2.19 2.72
CA GLY A 34 17.91 -0.79 2.41
C GLY A 34 16.54 -0.67 1.73
N LEU A 35 16.53 -0.16 0.50
CA LEU A 35 15.31 0.20 -0.22
C LEU A 35 14.36 -0.99 -0.45
N THR A 36 14.87 -2.20 -0.64
CA THR A 36 14.04 -3.40 -0.86
C THR A 36 13.17 -3.71 0.35
N THR A 37 13.74 -3.66 1.56
CA THR A 37 12.99 -3.96 2.79
C THR A 37 12.01 -2.85 3.12
N GLN A 38 12.38 -1.58 2.91
CA GLN A 38 11.48 -0.45 3.17
C GLN A 38 10.25 -0.51 2.25
N LEU A 39 10.43 -0.68 0.94
CA LEU A 39 9.34 -0.79 -0.02
C LEU A 39 8.36 -1.90 0.33
N ARG A 40 8.90 -3.09 0.63
CA ARG A 40 8.09 -4.26 0.98
C ARG A 40 7.31 -4.06 2.29
N ARG A 41 7.93 -3.43 3.29
CA ARG A 41 7.26 -3.13 4.57
C ARG A 41 6.15 -2.11 4.38
N ALA A 42 6.41 -1.02 3.65
CA ALA A 42 5.42 0.00 3.34
C ALA A 42 4.23 -0.61 2.56
N ALA A 43 4.50 -1.42 1.53
CA ALA A 43 3.44 -2.06 0.75
C ALA A 43 2.58 -3.03 1.59
N VAL A 44 3.20 -3.88 2.41
CA VAL A 44 2.49 -4.81 3.31
C VAL A 44 1.70 -4.05 4.39
N SER A 45 2.22 -2.91 4.87
CA SER A 45 1.56 -2.06 5.87
C SER A 45 0.19 -1.59 5.42
N ILE A 46 -0.03 -1.36 4.12
CA ILE A 46 -1.32 -0.93 3.57
C ILE A 46 -2.41 -1.97 3.91
N SER A 47 -2.22 -3.22 3.45
CA SER A 47 -3.15 -4.31 3.71
C SER A 47 -3.32 -4.62 5.20
N SER A 48 -2.23 -4.53 5.97
CA SER A 48 -2.22 -4.77 7.42
C SER A 48 -3.06 -3.74 8.17
N ASN A 49 -2.94 -2.46 7.83
CA ASN A 49 -3.74 -1.40 8.43
C ASN A 49 -5.22 -1.50 8.06
N ILE A 50 -5.56 -1.90 6.83
CA ILE A 50 -6.97 -2.14 6.45
C ILE A 50 -7.56 -3.27 7.31
N ALA A 51 -6.85 -4.38 7.44
CA ALA A 51 -7.28 -5.53 8.23
C ALA A 51 -7.42 -5.17 9.72
N GLU A 52 -6.42 -4.53 10.31
CA GLU A 52 -6.44 -4.11 11.71
C GLU A 52 -7.55 -3.09 11.97
N GLY A 53 -7.69 -2.10 11.10
CA GLY A 53 -8.76 -1.11 11.14
C GLY A 53 -10.15 -1.74 11.13
N SER A 54 -10.35 -2.78 10.31
CA SER A 54 -11.65 -3.47 10.20
C SER A 54 -12.11 -4.16 11.49
N SER A 55 -11.18 -4.46 12.39
CA SER A 55 -11.47 -5.07 13.69
C SER A 55 -11.86 -4.04 14.76
N ARG A 56 -11.74 -2.73 14.48
CA ARG A 56 -12.04 -1.67 15.43
C ARG A 56 -13.55 -1.55 15.66
N SER A 57 -13.92 -1.23 16.91
CA SER A 57 -15.33 -1.10 17.31
C SER A 57 -15.99 0.16 16.77
N SER A 58 -15.22 1.23 16.53
CA SER A 58 -15.74 2.50 16.02
C SER A 58 -15.30 2.74 14.57
N LYS A 59 -16.21 3.31 13.76
CA LYS A 59 -15.91 3.71 12.38
C LYS A 59 -14.84 4.81 12.32
N VAL A 60 -14.76 5.66 13.35
CA VAL A 60 -13.76 6.72 13.46
C VAL A 60 -12.37 6.12 13.63
N ASP A 61 -12.22 5.10 14.48
CA ASP A 61 -10.94 4.40 14.62
C ASP A 61 -10.58 3.65 13.34
N PHE A 62 -11.53 2.97 12.70
CA PHE A 62 -11.27 2.35 11.40
C PHE A 62 -10.78 3.40 10.37
N ALA A 63 -11.43 4.57 10.30
CA ALA A 63 -11.00 5.64 9.40
C ALA A 63 -9.58 6.15 9.68
N ARG A 64 -9.10 6.13 10.93
CA ARG A 64 -7.70 6.44 11.29
C ARG A 64 -6.73 5.39 10.73
N PHE A 65 -7.06 4.11 10.82
CA PHE A 65 -6.24 3.06 10.22
C PHE A 65 -6.19 3.16 8.68
N ILE A 66 -7.30 3.53 8.04
CA ILE A 66 -7.32 3.79 6.59
C ILE A 66 -6.45 5.01 6.22
N GLU A 67 -6.37 6.02 7.09
CA GLU A 67 -5.45 7.15 6.89
C GLU A 67 -3.98 6.72 6.97
N ILE A 68 -3.64 5.85 7.92
CA ILE A 68 -2.29 5.28 8.04
C ILE A 68 -1.95 4.43 6.80
N ALA A 69 -2.88 3.58 6.35
CA ALA A 69 -2.74 2.82 5.11
C ALA A 69 -2.47 3.75 3.90
N GLY A 70 -3.21 4.87 3.82
CA GLY A 70 -2.97 5.92 2.85
C GLY A 70 -1.54 6.44 2.92
N GLY A 71 -1.05 6.79 4.12
CA GLY A 71 0.34 7.21 4.32
C GLY A 71 1.37 6.22 3.78
N SER A 72 1.16 4.91 4.00
CA SER A 72 2.04 3.86 3.46
C SER A 72 2.02 3.79 1.92
N VAL A 73 0.93 4.13 1.24
CA VAL A 73 0.92 4.27 -0.23
C VAL A 73 1.88 5.38 -0.69
N PHE A 74 1.86 6.53 -0.01
CA PHE A 74 2.75 7.65 -0.34
C PHE A 74 4.22 7.30 -0.09
N GLU A 75 4.51 6.53 0.96
CA GLU A 75 5.85 6.01 1.26
C GLU A 75 6.36 5.13 0.11
N VAL A 76 5.56 4.15 -0.35
CA VAL A 76 5.90 3.30 -1.51
C VAL A 76 6.21 4.14 -2.75
N VAL A 77 5.34 5.11 -3.08
CA VAL A 77 5.53 5.97 -4.26
C VAL A 77 6.84 6.77 -4.16
N SER A 78 7.12 7.37 -2.99
CA SER A 78 8.35 8.13 -2.75
C SER A 78 9.59 7.28 -2.97
N GLU A 79 9.60 6.07 -2.41
CA GLU A 79 10.72 5.13 -2.54
C GLU A 79 10.88 4.59 -3.97
N CYS A 80 9.78 4.38 -4.70
CA CYS A 80 9.83 4.02 -6.12
C CYS A 80 10.48 5.11 -6.98
N PHE A 81 10.30 6.40 -6.66
CA PHE A 81 11.04 7.47 -7.34
C PHE A 81 12.54 7.37 -7.08
N VAL A 82 12.95 7.04 -5.86
CA VAL A 82 14.37 6.80 -5.54
C VAL A 82 14.90 5.59 -6.31
N ALA A 83 14.18 4.47 -6.29
CA ALA A 83 14.57 3.25 -7.01
C ALA A 83 14.73 3.50 -8.52
N ARG A 84 13.82 4.29 -9.11
CA ARG A 84 13.90 4.68 -10.53
C ARG A 84 15.15 5.52 -10.81
N ARG A 85 15.46 6.52 -9.97
CA ARG A 85 16.66 7.36 -10.12
C ARG A 85 17.97 6.58 -9.99
N GLN A 86 17.96 5.53 -9.17
CA GLN A 86 19.09 4.61 -9.02
C GLN A 86 19.16 3.54 -10.12
N ASN A 87 18.23 3.56 -11.09
CA ASN A 87 18.08 2.55 -12.15
C ASN A 87 17.77 1.13 -11.65
N PHE A 88 17.25 0.99 -10.44
CA PHE A 88 16.80 -0.31 -9.90
C PHE A 88 15.41 -0.69 -10.41
N LEU A 89 14.62 0.32 -10.79
CA LEU A 89 13.26 0.17 -11.29
C LEU A 89 13.16 0.78 -12.68
N SER A 90 12.69 -0.01 -13.65
CA SER A 90 12.46 0.48 -15.03
C SER A 90 11.30 1.47 -15.09
N ASP A 91 11.29 2.31 -16.12
CA ASP A 91 10.19 3.27 -16.35
C ASP A 91 8.83 2.58 -16.51
N ASP A 92 8.80 1.39 -17.12
CA ASP A 92 7.57 0.62 -17.31
C ASP A 92 7.05 0.06 -15.99
N ASN A 93 7.92 -0.51 -15.16
CA ASN A 93 7.53 -1.04 -13.85
C ASN A 93 7.16 0.10 -12.90
N PHE A 94 7.89 1.21 -12.93
CA PHE A 94 7.53 2.42 -12.20
C PHE A 94 6.11 2.91 -12.56
N ARG A 95 5.78 3.00 -13.85
CA ARG A 95 4.43 3.42 -14.30
C ARG A 95 3.33 2.46 -13.85
N LYS A 96 3.59 1.14 -13.89
CA LYS A 96 2.65 0.13 -13.38
C LYS A 96 2.40 0.29 -11.89
N ILE A 97 3.47 0.39 -11.09
CA ILE A 97 3.38 0.60 -9.63
C ILE A 97 2.65 1.92 -9.33
N TYR A 98 3.01 3.00 -10.01
CA TYR A 98 2.39 4.31 -9.80
C TYR A 98 0.89 4.29 -10.08
N SER A 99 0.47 3.67 -11.19
CA SER A 99 -0.95 3.52 -11.53
C SER A 99 -1.71 2.68 -10.50
N ALA A 100 -1.09 1.61 -9.98
CA ALA A 100 -1.69 0.79 -8.93
C ALA A 100 -1.81 1.57 -7.61
N ALA A 101 -0.79 2.39 -7.26
CA ALA A 101 -0.82 3.26 -6.09
C ALA A 101 -1.93 4.33 -6.19
N GLU A 102 -2.16 4.91 -7.38
CA GLU A 102 -3.27 5.84 -7.62
C GLU A 102 -4.66 5.18 -7.48
N GLU A 103 -4.79 3.93 -7.92
CA GLU A 103 -6.00 3.14 -7.69
C GLU A 103 -6.22 2.90 -6.20
N GLU A 104 -5.21 2.39 -5.50
CA GLU A 104 -5.25 2.10 -4.06
C GLU A 104 -5.58 3.35 -3.24
N SER A 105 -4.92 4.47 -3.52
CA SER A 105 -5.16 5.76 -2.85
C SER A 105 -6.60 6.26 -3.03
N ARG A 106 -7.18 6.09 -4.22
CA ARG A 106 -8.59 6.45 -4.48
C ARG A 106 -9.56 5.54 -3.71
N MET A 107 -9.29 4.24 -3.66
CA MET A 107 -10.11 3.27 -2.94
C MET A 107 -10.07 3.52 -1.43
N LEU A 108 -8.88 3.72 -0.86
CA LEU A 108 -8.70 4.08 0.55
C LEU A 108 -9.42 5.38 0.90
N SER A 109 -9.27 6.40 0.05
CA SER A 109 -9.97 7.68 0.22
C SER A 109 -11.50 7.52 0.19
N GLY A 110 -12.00 6.67 -0.70
CA GLY A 110 -13.43 6.32 -0.79
C GLY A 110 -13.94 5.63 0.47
N LEU A 111 -13.22 4.61 0.94
CA LEU A 111 -13.56 3.88 2.17
C LEU A 111 -13.49 4.80 3.40
N ARG A 112 -12.45 5.63 3.53
CA ARG A 112 -12.35 6.57 4.66
C ARG A 112 -13.53 7.53 4.71
N ARG A 113 -13.95 8.06 3.56
CA ARG A 113 -15.13 8.92 3.47
C ARG A 113 -16.42 8.19 3.86
N SER A 114 -16.62 6.94 3.41
CA SER A 114 -17.84 6.18 3.74
C SER A 114 -17.93 5.85 5.24
N LEU A 115 -16.80 5.58 5.88
CA LEU A 115 -16.71 5.34 7.33
C LEU A 115 -17.08 6.59 8.14
N LEU A 116 -16.66 7.79 7.70
CA LEU A 116 -16.91 9.05 8.39
C LEU A 116 -18.29 9.67 8.08
N ALA A 117 -18.87 9.36 6.91
CA ALA A 117 -20.18 9.87 6.51
C ALA A 117 -21.35 9.14 7.18
N ALA A 118 -21.12 7.93 7.68
CA ALA A 118 -22.17 7.13 8.28
C ALA A 118 -22.42 7.56 9.74
N LYS A 119 -23.50 8.31 9.95
CA LYS A 119 -24.07 8.59 11.28
C LYS A 119 -24.50 7.30 11.99
#